data_AF-A0A6G6Z4I2-F1
#
_entry.id   AF-A0A6G6Z4I2-F1
#
_cell.length_a   1.000
_cell.length_b   1.000
_cell.length_c   1.000
_cell.angle_alpha   90.00
_cell.angle_beta   90.00
_cell.angle_gamma   90.00
#
_symmetry.space_group_name_H-M   'P 1'
#
loop_
_entity.id
_entity.type
_entity.pdbx_description
1 polymer ?
#
loop_
_entity_poly.entity_id
_entity_poly.type
_entity_poly.pdbx_seq_one_letter_code
_entity_poly.pdbx_strand_id
1 'polypeptide(L)' 'MNYMAPIQARFLVRRGSIDWMVYDRELKGPAHLKDYRLAEKLTKEQAEQIKQRLATWNSQPT' A
#
# COMPACT_ATOMS: atom_id res chain seq x y z
N MET A 1 -30.28 -7.37 -2.28
CA MET A 1 -29.00 -7.38 -3.01
C MET A 1 -28.04 -6.44 -2.30
N ASN A 2 -27.28 -6.92 -1.31
CA ASN A 2 -26.25 -6.11 -0.65
C ASN A 2 -25.10 -5.92 -1.66
N TYR A 3 -25.06 -4.78 -2.34
CA TYR A 3 -23.85 -4.31 -3.01
C TYR A 3 -22.83 -3.94 -1.95
N MET A 4 -22.24 -4.93 -1.29
CA MET A 4 -20.94 -4.75 -0.67
C MET A 4 -19.98 -4.50 -1.83
N ALA A 5 -19.79 -3.22 -2.17
CA ALA A 5 -18.70 -2.82 -3.05
C ALA A 5 -17.45 -3.56 -2.57
N PRO A 6 -16.69 -4.21 -3.45
CA PRO A 6 -15.54 -5.02 -3.03
C PRO A 6 -14.68 -4.16 -2.11
N ILE A 7 -14.36 -4.68 -0.91
CA ILE A 7 -13.52 -3.98 0.06
C ILE A 7 -12.24 -3.61 -0.68
N GLN A 8 -12.13 -2.33 -1.01
CA GLN A 8 -11.03 -1.84 -1.81
C GLN A 8 -9.79 -1.85 -0.92
N ALA A 9 -8.77 -2.60 -1.31
CA ALA A 9 -7.52 -2.64 -0.57
C ALA A 9 -6.97 -1.21 -0.41
N ARG A 10 -6.66 -0.83 0.83
CA ARG A 10 -6.09 0.48 1.18
C ARG A 10 -4.77 0.73 0.45
N PHE A 11 -3.93 -0.30 0.37
CA PHE A 11 -2.61 -0.22 -0.25
C PHE A 11 -2.59 -0.85 -1.64
N LEU A 12 -1.97 -0.16 -2.59
CA LEU A 12 -1.85 -0.59 -3.99
C LEU A 12 -0.41 -0.42 -4.47
N VAL A 13 0.09 -1.32 -5.32
CA VAL A 13 1.35 -1.07 -6.03
C VAL A 13 1.06 -0.17 -7.24
N ARG A 14 1.75 0.96 -7.32
CA ARG A 14 1.58 1.96 -8.39
C ARG A 14 2.95 2.33 -8.96
N ARG A 15 3.02 2.49 -10.28
CA ARG A 15 4.20 3.04 -10.95
C ARG A 15 4.15 4.56 -10.92
N GLY A 16 5.24 5.18 -10.46
CA GLY A 16 5.50 6.62 -10.60
C GLY A 16 6.14 6.92 -11.97
N SER A 17 6.83 8.06 -12.09
CA SER A 17 7.46 8.46 -13.36
C SER A 17 8.60 7.52 -13.76
N ILE A 18 9.39 7.05 -12.79
CA ILE A 18 10.57 6.19 -13.02
C ILE A 18 10.44 4.91 -12.17
N ASP A 19 10.13 5.07 -10.89
CA ASP A 19 10.11 3.99 -9.91
C ASP A 19 8.70 3.47 -9.57
N TRP A 20 8.63 2.48 -8.70
CA TRP A 20 7.40 1.97 -8.10
C TRP A 20 7.21 2.48 -6.67
N MET A 21 5.96 2.47 -6.22
CA MET A 21 5.59 2.82 -4.85
C MET A 21 4.43 1.94 -4.37
N VAL A 22 4.27 1.86 -3.04
CA VAL A 22 3.00 1.46 -2.43
C VAL A 22 2.18 2.71 -2.17
N TYR A 23 1.08 2.85 -2.89
CA TYR A 23 0.12 3.94 -2.75
C TYR A 23 -0.88 3.62 -1.65
N ASP A 24 -1.01 4.51 -0.69
CA ASP A 24 -2.06 4.51 0.33
C ASP A 24 -3.24 5.34 -0.18
N ARG A 25 -4.38 4.68 -0.40
CA ARG A 25 -5.60 5.33 -0.91
C ARG A 25 -6.21 6.28 0.08
N GLU A 26 -6.00 6.08 1.39
CA GLU A 26 -6.53 6.96 2.43
C GLU A 26 -5.70 8.24 2.53
N LEU A 27 -4.37 8.13 2.48
CA LEU A 27 -3.45 9.27 2.50
C LEU A 27 -3.27 9.95 1.13
N LYS A 28 -3.76 9.32 0.06
CA LYS A 28 -3.63 9.76 -1.34
C LYS A 28 -2.17 10.01 -1.76
N GLY A 29 -1.26 9.18 -1.27
CA GLY A 29 0.18 9.32 -1.49
C GLY A 29 0.95 8.02 -1.21
N PRO A 30 2.29 8.06 -1.18
CA PRO A 30 3.09 6.91 -0.78
C PRO A 30 2.75 6.49 0.65
N ALA A 31 2.65 5.19 0.88
CA ALA A 31 2.38 4.64 2.21
C ALA A 31 3.53 4.96 3.18
N HIS A 32 3.18 5.25 4.43
CA HIS A 32 4.16 5.46 5.49
C HIS A 32 4.65 4.11 6.01
N LEU A 33 5.97 3.93 6.04
CA LEU A 33 6.63 2.82 6.70
C LEU A 33 6.91 3.20 8.16
N LYS A 34 7.17 2.18 8.98
CA LYS A 34 7.46 2.34 10.41
C LYS A 34 8.66 3.23 10.71
N ASP A 35 9.64 3.29 9.82
CA ASP A 35 10.88 4.04 10.01
C ASP A 35 10.77 5.50 9.55
N TYR A 36 9.54 6.06 9.52
CA TYR A 36 9.22 7.39 8.97
C TYR A 36 9.60 7.57 7.49
N ARG A 37 9.86 6.47 6.78
CA ARG A 37 10.16 6.46 5.35
C ARG A 37 8.90 6.29 4.53
N LEU A 38 8.90 6.86 3.33
CA LEU A 38 7.85 6.67 2.34
C LEU A 38 8.12 5.40 1.51
N ALA A 39 7.07 4.66 1.18
CA ALA A 39 7.13 3.48 0.33
C ALA A 39 7.22 3.84 -1.16
N GLU A 40 8.22 4.65 -1.54
CA GLU A 40 8.49 5.12 -2.91
C GLU A 40 9.92 4.78 -3.35
N LYS A 41 10.26 5.05 -4.62
CA LYS A 41 11.57 4.75 -5.20
C LYS A 41 11.95 3.26 -5.11
N LEU A 42 10.94 2.41 -5.32
CA LEU A 42 11.06 0.97 -5.19
C LEU A 42 11.14 0.31 -6.57
N THR A 43 11.71 -0.88 -6.59
CA THR A 43 11.39 -1.85 -7.65
C THR A 43 9.97 -2.39 -7.45
N LYS A 44 9.38 -2.95 -8.51
CA LYS A 44 8.05 -3.56 -8.44
C LYS A 44 7.97 -4.66 -7.38
N GLU A 45 9.00 -5.51 -7.29
CA GLU A 45 9.07 -6.60 -6.32
C GLU A 45 9.12 -6.09 -4.88
N GLN A 46 9.93 -5.07 -4.60
CA GLN A 46 9.96 -4.43 -3.29
C GLN A 46 8.60 -3.83 -2.92
N ALA A 47 7.93 -3.17 -3.87
CA ALA A 47 6.60 -2.60 -3.65
C ALA A 47 5.56 -3.68 -3.33
N GLU A 48 5.58 -4.83 -4.02
CA GLU A 48 4.68 -5.94 -3.74
C GLU A 48 4.94 -6.55 -2.35
N GLN A 49 6.20 -6.76 -1.98
CA GLN A 49 6.57 -7.27 -0.64
C GLN A 49 6.11 -6.31 0.47
N ILE A 50 6.29 -5.00 0.29
CA ILE A 50 5.84 -3.99 1.25
C ILE A 50 4.31 -3.97 1.33
N LYS A 51 3.60 -4.03 0.20
CA LYS A 51 2.12 -4.10 0.17
C LYS A 51 1.62 -5.28 1.01
N GLN A 52 2.22 -6.47 0.83
CA GLN A 52 1.84 -7.65 1.60
C GLN A 52 2.07 -7.45 3.09
N ARG A 53 3.24 -6.92 3.49
CA ARG A 53 3.53 -6.61 4.90
C ARG A 53 2.53 -5.64 5.51
N LEU A 54 2.18 -4.57 4.79
CA LEU A 54 1.20 -3.56 5.24
C LEU A 54 -0.22 -4.14 5.35
N ALA A 55 -0.61 -5.03 4.43
CA ALA A 55 -1.90 -5.72 4.49
C ALA A 55 -2.00 -6.66 5.70
N THR A 56 -0.92 -7.36 6.05
CA THR A 56 -0.87 -8.23 7.24
C THR A 56 -0.87 -7.41 8.54
N TRP A 57 -0.19 -6.25 8.58
CA TRP A 57 -0.15 -5.37 9.76
C TRP A 57 -1.51 -4.78 10.13
N ASN A 58 -2.31 -4.37 9.13
CA ASN A 58 -3.66 -3.85 9.37
C ASN A 58 -4.70 -4.92 9.76
N SER A 59 -4.29 -6.19 9.89
CA SER A 59 -5.16 -7.31 10.29
C SER A 59 -5.01 -7.68 11.78
N GLN A 60 -4.27 -6.92 12.60
CA GLN A 60 -4.27 -7.13 14.05
C GLN A 60 -5.45 -6.39 14.70
N PRO A 61 -6.41 -7.11 15.32
CA PRO A 61 -7.38 -6.47 16.21
C PRO A 61 -6.62 -5.96 17.45
N THR A 62 -6.80 -4.69 17.77
CA THR A 62 -6.52 -4.13 19.11
C THR A 62 -7.44 -4.74 20.15
#